data_AF-A0A6B3F436-F1
#
_entry.id   AF-A0A6B3F436-F1
#
_cell.length_a   1.000
_cell.length_b   1.000
_cell.length_c   1.000
_cell.angle_alpha   90.00
_cell.angle_beta   90.00
_cell.angle_gamma   90.00
#
_symmetry.space_group_name_H-M   'P 1'
#
loop_
_entity.id
_entity.type
_entity.pdbx_description
1 polymer ?
#
loop_
_entity_poly.entity_id
_entity_poly.type
_entity_poly.pdbx_seq_one_letter_code
_entity_poly.pdbx_strand_id
1 'polypeptide(L)' 'MSDNAFFQAADGRYDTMEYRRTGRSGLLLPAVSLGLWHNFGDDRTLDPQREILRHAF' A
#
# COMPACT_ATOMS: atom_id res chain seq x y z
N MET A 1 12.11 -14.69 -21.24
CA MET A 1 10.63 -14.57 -21.22
C MET A 1 10.30 -13.68 -20.04
N SER A 2 10.16 -12.38 -20.28
CA SER A 2 9.78 -11.43 -19.22
C SER A 2 8.29 -11.60 -19.00
N ASP A 3 7.92 -12.19 -17.88
CA ASP A 3 6.52 -12.35 -17.50
C ASP A 3 5.99 -10.95 -17.15
N ASN A 4 5.28 -10.33 -18.10
CA ASN A 4 4.61 -9.05 -17.90
C ASN A 4 3.31 -9.29 -17.14
N ALA A 5 3.42 -9.85 -15.93
CA ALA A 5 2.30 -10.04 -15.05
C ALA A 5 1.89 -8.68 -14.49
N PHE A 6 0.72 -8.19 -14.92
CA PHE A 6 0.10 -7.02 -14.31
C PHE A 6 -0.12 -7.29 -12.82
N PHE A 7 0.10 -6.27 -11.99
CA PHE A 7 -0.18 -6.39 -10.56
C PHE A 7 -1.68 -6.56 -10.33
N GLN A 8 -2.04 -7.63 -9.61
CA GLN A 8 -3.38 -7.86 -9.08
C GLN A 8 -3.30 -7.78 -7.56
N ALA A 9 -4.12 -6.93 -6.96
CA ALA A 9 -4.22 -6.80 -5.51
C ALA A 9 -4.90 -8.02 -4.89
N ALA A 10 -4.62 -8.29 -3.61
CA ALA A 10 -5.24 -9.41 -2.91
C ALA A 10 -6.78 -9.24 -2.85
N ASP A 11 -7.52 -10.31 -3.14
CA ASP A 11 -8.98 -10.28 -3.21
C ASP A 11 -9.63 -9.89 -1.86
N GLY A 12 -9.05 -10.36 -0.74
CA GLY A 12 -9.53 -10.10 0.63
C GLY A 12 -8.85 -8.93 1.36
N ARG A 13 -8.20 -8.01 0.65
CA ARG A 13 -7.42 -6.91 1.26
C ARG A 13 -8.21 -6.00 2.22
N TYR A 14 -9.53 -6.02 2.14
CA TYR A 14 -10.42 -5.24 3.00
C TYR A 14 -10.97 -6.02 4.20
N ASP A 15 -10.79 -7.34 4.24
CA ASP A 15 -11.45 -8.22 5.23
C ASP A 15 -10.84 -8.07 6.62
N THR A 16 -9.55 -7.73 6.71
CA THR A 16 -8.80 -7.67 7.97
C THR A 16 -8.41 -6.26 8.39
N MET A 17 -8.48 -5.28 7.49
CA MET A 17 -8.06 -3.90 7.79
C MET A 17 -9.18 -3.16 8.54
N GLU A 18 -8.87 -2.68 9.76
CA GLU A 18 -9.77 -1.79 10.48
C GLU A 18 -9.73 -0.39 9.86
N TYR A 19 -10.89 0.19 9.58
CA TYR A 19 -11.02 1.56 9.06
C TYR A 19 -11.64 2.49 10.10
N ARG A 20 -10.98 3.63 10.36
CA ARG A 20 -11.35 4.61 11.38
C ARG A 20 -11.75 5.94 10.75
N ARG A 21 -12.83 6.54 11.26
CA ARG A 21 -13.32 7.85 10.78
C ARG A 21 -12.34 8.97 11.12
N THR A 22 -12.06 9.82 10.14
CA THR A 22 -11.26 11.03 10.34
C THR A 22 -12.14 12.17 10.87
N GLY A 23 -12.25 12.27 12.20
CA GLY A 23 -13.03 13.32 12.86
C GLY A 23 -14.52 13.30 12.47
N ARG A 24 -15.07 14.46 12.11
CA ARG A 24 -16.47 14.62 11.67
C ARG A 24 -16.66 14.51 10.15
N SER A 25 -15.69 13.95 9.44
CA SER A 25 -15.75 13.79 7.99
C SER A 25 -16.34 12.43 7.58
N GLY A 26 -16.67 12.29 6.29
CA GLY A 26 -17.02 11.01 5.68
C GLY A 26 -15.81 10.10 5.42
N LEU A 27 -14.58 10.60 5.61
CA LEU A 27 -13.36 9.86 5.30
C LEU A 27 -13.09 8.79 6.37
N LEU A 28 -12.81 7.57 5.89
CA LEU A 28 -12.31 6.46 6.70
C LEU A 28 -10.86 6.18 6.28
N LEU A 29 -9.94 6.19 7.24
CA LEU A 29 -8.53 5.83 7.03
C LEU A 29 -8.25 4.46 7.63
N PRO A 30 -7.36 3.66 7.03
CA PRO A 30 -6.92 2.42 7.65
C PRO A 30 -6.24 2.70 8.98
N ALA A 31 -6.41 1.81 9.96
CA ALA A 31 -5.82 1.92 11.28
C ALA A 31 -4.28 1.99 11.23
N VAL A 32 -3.68 1.48 10.15
CA VAL A 32 -2.26 1.60 9.81
C VAL A 32 -2.15 2.22 8.41
N SER A 33 -1.37 3.29 8.28
CA SER A 33 -1.08 3.96 7.00
C SER A 33 0.42 3.94 6.71
N LEU A 34 0.80 3.70 5.45
CA LEU A 34 2.19 3.72 5.01
C LEU A 34 2.61 5.14 4.60
N GLY A 35 3.62 5.69 5.26
CA GLY A 35 4.28 6.93 4.85
C GLY A 35 5.55 6.66 4.04
N LEU A 36 5.81 7.45 3.00
CA LEU A 36 6.94 7.25 2.06
C LEU A 36 8.16 8.12 2.41
N TRP A 37 8.31 8.54 3.67
CA TRP A 37 9.34 9.49 4.07
C TRP A 37 10.78 8.96 3.87
N HIS A 38 11.00 7.69 4.16
CA HIS A 38 12.28 7.00 3.96
C HIS A 38 12.09 5.77 3.07
N ASN A 39 13.14 5.38 2.34
CA ASN A 39 13.21 4.21 1.45
C ASN A 39 12.46 4.32 0.11
N PHE A 40 11.87 5.48 -0.18
CA PHE A 40 11.14 5.77 -1.42
C PHE A 40 11.75 6.92 -2.23
N GLY A 41 13.07 7.12 -2.09
CA GLY A 41 13.85 8.07 -2.88
C GLY A 41 14.61 7.38 -4.02
N ASP A 42 15.28 8.19 -4.84
CA ASP A 42 16.13 7.73 -5.94
C ASP A 42 17.39 6.96 -5.46
N ASP A 43 17.65 6.98 -4.15
CA ASP A 43 18.72 6.24 -3.49
C ASP A 43 18.43 4.74 -3.36
N ARG A 44 17.21 4.29 -3.67
CA ARG A 44 16.79 2.89 -3.63
C ARG A 44 16.24 2.44 -4.98
N THR A 45 16.49 1.18 -5.35
CA THR A 45 15.91 0.60 -6.58
C THR A 45 14.38 0.52 -6.48
N LEU A 46 13.68 0.56 -7.62
CA LEU A 46 12.22 0.58 -7.65
C LEU A 46 11.57 -0.73 -7.22
N ASP A 47 12.25 -1.87 -7.38
CA ASP A 47 11.68 -3.18 -7.09
C ASP A 47 11.31 -3.39 -5.61
N PRO A 48 12.19 -3.13 -4.62
CA PRO A 48 11.82 -3.20 -3.21
C PRO A 48 10.75 -2.16 -2.84
N GLN A 49 10.76 -0.97 -3.48
CA GLN A 49 9.71 0.02 -3.26
C GLN A 49 8.34 -0.51 -3.71
N ARG A 50 8.28 -1.15 -4.88
CA ARG A 50 7.05 -1.78 -5.41
C ARG A 50 6.59 -2.91 -4.51
N GLU A 51 7.49 -3.74 -4.00
CA GLU A 51 7.14 -4.83 -3.08
C GLU A 51 6.47 -4.30 -1.82
N ILE A 52 7.03 -3.25 -1.20
CA ILE A 52 6.46 -2.63 0.00
C ILE A 52 5.06 -2.05 -0.30
N LEU A 53 4.90 -1.34 -1.41
CA LEU A 53 3.59 -0.77 -1.78
C LEU A 53 2.53 -1.84 -2.03
N ARG A 54 2.91 -2.95 -2.68
CA ARG A 54 2.02 -4.07 -2.97
C ARG A 54 1.67 -4.88 -1.73
N HIS A 55 2.53 -4.90 -0.72
CA HIS A 55 2.25 -5.56 0.55
C HIS A 55 1.34 -4.72 1.45
N ALA A 56 1.49 -3.39 1.42
CA ALA A 56 0.67 -2.49 2.20
C ALA A 56 -0.78 -2.37 1.70
N PHE A 57 -1.07 -2.87 0.49
CA PHE A 57 -2.38 -2.78 -0.18
C PHE A 57 -3.01 -4.15 -0.42
#